data_AF-A0A1Q8LFK9-F1
#
_entry.id   AF-A0A1Q8LFK9-F1
#
_cell.length_a   1.000
_cell.length_b   1.000
_cell.length_c   1.000
_cell.angle_alpha   90.00
_cell.angle_beta   90.00
_cell.angle_gamma   90.00
#
_symmetry.space_group_name_H-M   'P 1'
#
loop_
_entity.id
_entity.type
_entity.pdbx_description
1 polymer ?
#
loop_
_entity_poly.entity_id
_entity_poly.type
_entity_poly.pdbx_seq_one_letter_code
_entity_poly.pdbx_strand_id
1 'polypeptide(L)'
;MVTQRADATVVGGFERGQLGLRISFRLDDPEALVMLHGQSARDHLEEHQLAPPGVALVQAPARPLGRVRGPRLMGPSEDADYARYWDEIADGAARLHEVAA
;
A
#
# COMPACT_ATOMS: atom_id res chain seq x y z
N MET A 1 -9.76 -10.23 6.65
CA MET A 1 -9.55 -10.86 5.33
C MET A 1 -8.29 -10.26 4.72
N VAL A 2 -7.43 -11.07 4.12
CA VAL A 2 -6.21 -10.63 3.43
C VAL A 2 -6.17 -11.32 2.07
N THR A 3 -5.86 -10.56 1.02
CA THR A 3 -5.71 -11.07 -0.34
C THR A 3 -4.66 -10.25 -1.08
N GLN A 4 -3.97 -10.88 -2.03
CA GLN A 4 -3.08 -10.19 -2.98
C GLN A 4 -3.83 -9.76 -4.25
N ARG A 5 -5.05 -10.24 -4.44
CA ARG A 5 -5.90 -9.93 -5.60
C ARG A 5 -7.27 -9.44 -5.10
N ALA A 6 -7.55 -8.17 -5.32
CA ALA A 6 -8.79 -7.53 -4.90
C ALA A 6 -9.68 -7.30 -6.11
N ASP A 7 -10.50 -8.29 -6.45
CA ASP A 7 -11.58 -8.16 -7.42
C ASP A 7 -12.90 -8.69 -6.84
N ALA A 8 -14.00 -8.48 -7.56
CA ALA A 8 -15.35 -8.79 -7.08
C ALA A 8 -15.61 -10.27 -6.79
N THR A 9 -14.80 -11.18 -7.34
CA THR A 9 -14.87 -12.63 -7.05
C THR A 9 -14.18 -13.01 -5.75
N VAL A 10 -13.24 -12.18 -5.27
CA VAL A 10 -12.48 -12.41 -4.03
C VAL A 10 -13.05 -11.59 -2.88
N VAL A 11 -13.34 -10.32 -3.14
CA VAL A 11 -13.89 -9.37 -2.17
C VAL A 11 -15.24 -8.91 -2.71
N GLY A 12 -16.29 -9.67 -2.40
CA GLY A 12 -17.65 -9.42 -2.87
C GLY A 12 -18.32 -8.20 -2.22
N GLY A 13 -19.51 -7.85 -2.72
CA GLY A 13 -20.27 -6.71 -2.20
C GLY A 13 -20.69 -6.87 -0.74
N PHE A 14 -20.95 -8.09 -0.30
CA PHE A 14 -21.32 -8.38 1.09
C PHE A 14 -20.17 -8.09 2.04
N GLU A 15 -18.97 -8.60 1.75
CA GLU A 15 -17.77 -8.37 2.55
C GLU A 15 -17.46 -6.87 2.63
N ARG A 16 -17.54 -6.14 1.50
CA ARG A 16 -17.30 -4.69 1.49
C ARG A 16 -18.34 -3.92 2.31
N GLY A 17 -19.58 -4.38 2.33
CA GLY A 17 -20.65 -3.78 3.12
C GLY A 17 -20.51 -3.99 4.62
N GLN A 18 -19.83 -5.05 5.06
CA GLN A 18 -19.69 -5.41 6.49
C GLN A 18 -18.30 -5.07 7.06
N LEU A 19 -17.28 -4.92 6.22
CA LEU A 19 -15.90 -4.61 6.64
C LEU A 19 -15.61 -3.11 6.53
N GLY A 20 -15.74 -2.42 7.66
CA GLY A 20 -15.52 -0.97 7.76
C GLY A 20 -14.05 -0.55 7.75
N LEU A 21 -13.13 -1.41 8.19
CA LEU A 21 -11.68 -1.17 8.11
C LEU A 21 -11.13 -1.76 6.81
N ARG A 22 -10.41 -0.94 6.04
CA ARG A 22 -9.86 -1.32 4.75
C ARG A 22 -8.44 -0.79 4.63
N ILE A 23 -7.54 -1.66 4.17
CA ILE A 23 -6.12 -1.36 4.00
C ILE A 23 -5.71 -1.88 2.63
N SER A 24 -5.04 -1.05 1.84
CA SER A 24 -4.38 -1.48 0.61
C SER A 24 -2.92 -1.04 0.61
N PHE A 25 -2.03 -1.98 0.28
CA PHE A 25 -0.67 -1.66 -0.14
C PHE A 25 -0.64 -1.42 -1.65
N ARG A 26 0.51 -0.99 -2.17
CA ARG A 26 0.74 -0.77 -3.60
C ARG A 26 0.10 -1.87 -4.45
N LEU A 27 -0.67 -1.45 -5.45
CA LEU A 27 -1.37 -2.31 -6.39
C LEU A 27 -1.43 -1.64 -7.76
N ASP A 28 -1.42 -2.44 -8.82
CA ASP A 28 -1.29 -1.92 -10.19
C ASP A 28 -2.64 -1.54 -10.81
N ASP A 29 -3.73 -2.21 -10.40
CA ASP A 29 -5.07 -2.03 -10.98
C ASP A 29 -5.88 -0.88 -10.30
N PRO A 30 -6.18 0.21 -11.01
CA PRO A 30 -6.98 1.30 -10.48
C PRO A 30 -8.36 0.90 -9.98
N GLU A 31 -9.00 -0.08 -10.64
CA GLU A 31 -10.38 -0.47 -10.33
C GLU A 31 -10.45 -1.25 -9.01
N ALA A 32 -9.41 -2.03 -8.69
CA ALA A 32 -9.28 -2.68 -7.38
C ALA A 32 -9.21 -1.66 -6.22
N LEU A 33 -8.53 -0.53 -6.42
CA LEU A 33 -8.42 0.53 -5.42
C LEU A 33 -9.79 1.18 -5.15
N VAL A 34 -10.51 1.51 -6.22
CA VAL A 34 -11.86 2.13 -6.15
C VAL A 34 -12.88 1.16 -5.59
N MET A 35 -12.80 -0.12 -5.98
CA MET A 35 -13.67 -1.15 -5.43
C MET A 35 -13.54 -1.24 -3.91
N LEU A 36 -12.33 -1.12 -3.39
CA LEU A 36 -12.05 -1.23 -1.96
C LEU A 36 -12.39 0.04 -1.17
N HIS A 37 -11.94 1.22 -1.64
CA HIS A 37 -12.02 2.47 -0.87
C HIS A 37 -13.06 3.47 -1.39
N GLY A 38 -13.72 3.17 -2.51
CA GLY A 38 -14.71 4.04 -3.15
C GLY A 38 -14.11 5.03 -4.15
N GLN A 39 -14.97 5.82 -4.77
CA GLN A 39 -14.64 6.65 -5.93
C GLN A 39 -13.56 7.72 -5.67
N SER A 40 -13.55 8.31 -4.48
CA SER A 40 -12.56 9.33 -4.08
C SER A 40 -11.14 8.76 -3.98
N ALA A 41 -10.97 7.44 -3.95
CA ALA A 41 -9.65 6.83 -3.91
C ALA A 41 -8.87 6.99 -5.23
N ARG A 42 -9.54 7.30 -6.35
CA ARG A 42 -8.88 7.57 -7.64
C ARG A 42 -7.89 8.72 -7.54
N ASP A 43 -8.15 9.70 -6.69
CA ASP A 43 -7.29 10.87 -6.49
C ASP A 43 -5.92 10.50 -5.89
N HIS A 44 -5.80 9.31 -5.29
CA HIS A 44 -4.57 8.80 -4.67
C HIS A 44 -3.83 7.77 -5.53
N LEU A 45 -4.37 7.40 -6.69
CA LEU A 45 -3.92 6.26 -7.48
C LEU A 45 -2.45 6.34 -7.89
N GLU A 46 -2.06 7.44 -8.53
CA GLU A 46 -0.72 7.62 -9.08
C GLU A 46 0.34 7.50 -7.98
N GLU A 47 0.16 8.23 -6.89
CA GLU A 47 1.01 8.15 -5.71
C GLU A 47 0.93 6.78 -4.99
N HIS A 48 -0.16 6.03 -5.12
CA HIS A 48 -0.30 4.72 -4.49
C HIS A 48 0.39 3.61 -5.27
N GLN A 49 0.38 3.70 -6.61
CA GLN A 49 1.15 2.83 -7.49
C GLN A 49 2.67 3.03 -7.30
N LEU A 50 3.10 4.22 -6.90
CA LEU A 50 4.49 4.53 -6.60
C LEU A 50 4.84 4.40 -5.10
N ALA A 51 3.90 3.94 -4.27
CA ALA A 51 4.12 3.86 -2.84
C ALA A 51 5.29 2.91 -2.51
N PRO A 52 6.23 3.31 -1.63
CA PRO A 52 7.29 2.43 -1.17
C PRO A 52 6.69 1.28 -0.35
N PRO A 53 7.43 0.16 -0.17
CA PRO A 53 6.95 -0.94 0.64
C PRO A 53 6.60 -0.51 2.06
N GLY A 54 5.57 -1.14 2.60
CA GLY A 54 5.05 -0.84 3.93
C GLY A 54 4.20 0.43 4.00
N VAL A 55 4.07 1.23 2.94
CA VAL A 55 3.10 2.34 2.88
C VAL A 55 1.77 1.84 2.33
N ALA A 56 0.71 2.10 3.07
CA ALA A 56 -0.64 1.71 2.73
C ALA A 56 -1.60 2.89 2.75
N LEU A 57 -2.70 2.76 1.99
CA LEU A 57 -3.90 3.55 2.20
C LEU A 57 -4.77 2.82 3.23
N VAL A 58 -5.31 3.58 4.19
CA VAL A 58 -6.20 3.08 5.24
C VAL A 58 -7.47 3.91 5.28
N GLN A 59 -8.59 3.21 5.38
CA GLN A 59 -9.91 3.79 5.63
C GLN A 59 -10.56 3.02 6.77
N ALA A 60 -11.20 3.75 7.69
CA ALA A 60 -11.92 3.18 8.81
C ALA A 60 -13.20 3.97 9.08
N PRO A 61 -14.18 3.41 9.82
CA PRO A 61 -15.37 4.16 10.21
C PRO A 61 -14.98 5.46 10.92
N ALA A 62 -15.61 6.57 10.53
CA ALA A 62 -15.32 7.92 11.02
C ALA A 62 -13.89 8.43 10.79
N ARG A 63 -13.09 7.78 9.93
CA ARG A 63 -11.79 8.30 9.49
C ARG A 63 -11.75 8.43 7.97
N PRO A 64 -11.34 9.59 7.43
CA PRO A 64 -11.13 9.73 6.00
C PRO A 64 -10.02 8.78 5.54
N LEU A 65 -10.01 8.50 4.24
CA LEU A 65 -8.92 7.79 3.60
C LEU A 65 -7.61 8.53 3.87
N GLY A 66 -6.60 7.82 4.35
CA GLY A 66 -5.28 8.39 4.65
C GLY A 66 -4.16 7.41 4.39
N ARG A 67 -2.92 7.89 4.44
CA ARG A 67 -1.73 7.04 4.31
C ARG A 67 -1.16 6.69 5.67
N VAL A 68 -0.68 5.46 5.80
CA VAL A 68 0.04 4.98 6.97
C VAL A 68 1.27 4.19 6.54
N ARG A 69 2.34 4.27 7.33
CA ARG A 69 3.47 3.35 7.24
C ARG A 69 3.28 2.25 8.27
N GLY A 70 3.15 1.02 7.79
CA GLY A 70 3.10 -0.15 8.65
C GLY A 70 4.44 -0.39 9.35
N PRO A 71 4.44 -0.99 10.55
CA PRO A 71 5.68 -1.36 11.23
C PRO A 71 6.44 -2.38 10.37
N ARG A 72 7.76 -2.20 10.25
CA ARG A 72 8.63 -3.20 9.63
C ARG A 72 8.75 -4.39 10.59
N LEU A 73 8.39 -5.56 10.09
CA LEU A 73 8.69 -6.82 10.75
C LEU A 73 9.96 -7.37 10.10
N MET A 74 10.97 -7.72 10.91
CA MET A 74 12.17 -8.35 10.38
C MET A 74 11.77 -9.66 9.70
N GLY A 75 12.26 -9.85 8.48
CA GLY A 75 12.08 -11.08 7.74
C GLY A 75 12.73 -12.27 8.47
N PRO A 76 12.36 -13.51 8.12
CA PRO A 76 13.00 -14.70 8.69
C PRO A 76 14.50 -14.82 8.32
N SER A 77 14.98 -14.04 7.34
CA SER A 77 16.37 -13.91 6.93
C SER A 77 16.64 -12.52 6.35
N GLU A 78 17.91 -12.14 6.23
CA GLU A 78 18.32 -10.87 5.61
C GLU A 78 17.86 -10.74 4.15
N ASP A 79 17.94 -11.83 3.38
CA ASP A 79 17.53 -11.87 1.96
C ASP A 79 16.01 -11.75 1.77
N ALA A 80 15.22 -12.12 2.79
CA ALA A 80 13.76 -12.05 2.75
C ALA A 80 13.21 -10.68 3.17
N ASP A 81 14.07 -9.76 3.62
CA ASP A 81 13.66 -8.46 4.12
C ASP A 81 13.48 -7.45 2.96
N TYR A 82 12.37 -7.59 2.23
CA TYR A 82 12.04 -6.71 1.10
C TYR A 82 11.93 -5.23 1.51
N ALA A 83 11.53 -4.95 2.75
CA ALA A 83 11.49 -3.59 3.28
C ALA A 83 12.92 -3.02 3.43
N ARG A 84 13.88 -3.84 3.85
CA ARG A 84 15.31 -3.49 3.86
C ARG A 84 15.80 -3.03 2.50
N TYR A 85 15.51 -3.78 1.44
CA TYR A 85 15.96 -3.44 0.08
C TYR A 85 15.54 -2.01 -0.28
N TRP A 86 14.29 -1.64 -0.06
CA TRP A 86 13.84 -0.30 -0.42
C TRP A 86 14.30 0.79 0.56
N ASP A 87 14.37 0.52 1.86
CA ASP A 87 14.98 1.46 2.82
C ASP A 87 16.45 1.73 2.45
N GLU A 88 17.21 0.72 2.03
CA GLU A 88 18.64 0.83 1.71
C GLU A 88 18.91 1.37 0.29
N ILE A 89 18.14 0.94 -0.72
CA ILE A 89 18.32 1.33 -2.13
C ILE A 89 17.71 2.71 -2.41
N ALA A 90 16.52 3.03 -1.88
CA ALA A 90 15.91 4.33 -2.12
C ALA A 90 16.66 5.46 -1.39
N ASP A 91 17.08 5.26 -0.14
CA ASP A 91 17.96 6.21 0.56
C ASP A 91 19.40 6.18 0.01
N GLY A 92 19.83 5.06 -0.58
CA GLY A 92 21.12 4.95 -1.26
C GLY A 92 21.18 5.78 -2.55
N ALA A 93 20.09 5.81 -3.33
CA ALA A 93 19.98 6.62 -4.54
C ALA A 93 20.03 8.12 -4.26
N ALA A 94 19.44 8.58 -3.15
CA ALA A 94 19.54 9.97 -2.70
C ALA A 94 20.99 10.37 -2.36
N ARG A 95 21.75 9.47 -1.70
CA ARG A 95 23.16 9.70 -1.35
C ARG A 95 24.10 9.68 -2.56
N LEU A 96 23.78 8.93 -3.63
CA LEU A 96 24.59 8.92 -4.85
C LEU A 96 24.58 10.28 -5.59
N HIS A 97 23.55 11.10 -5.42
CA HIS A 97 23.50 12.45 -5.97
C HIS A 97 24.27 13.49 -5.16
N GLU A 98 24.53 13.26 -3.87
CA GLU A 98 25.31 14.16 -3.02
C GLU A 98 26.82 14.01 -3.18
N VAL A 99 27.31 12.85 -3.63
CA VAL A 99 28.75 12.60 -3.84
C VAL A 99 29.24 13.10 -5.22
N ALA A 100 28.32 13.55 -6.08
CA ALA A 100 28.61 14.02 -7.43
C ALA A 100 28.58 15.56 -7.60
N ALA A 101 28.48 16.32 -6.50
CA ALA A 101 28.52 17.79 -6.47
C ALA A 101 29.76 18.30 -5.72
#